data_AF-A0AA85KMJ5-F1
#
_entry.id   AF-A0AA85KMJ5-F1
#
_cell.length_a   1.000
_cell.length_b   1.000
_cell.length_c   1.000
_cell.angle_alpha   90.00
_cell.angle_beta   90.00
_cell.angle_gamma   90.00
#
_symmetry.space_group_name_H-M   'P 1'
#
loop_
_entity.id
_entity.type
_entity.pdbx_description
1 polymer ?
#
loop_
_entity_poly.entity_id
_entity_poly.type
_entity_poly.pdbx_seq_one_letter_code
_entity_poly.pdbx_strand_id
1 'polypeptide(L)'
;MIIFKQQKMKSDYNHKTTIVQRAINFWENALTVKNTSSGRIHVQRYCEGGMYNQFENGTKFCTQTQCRASEKCGNINIPSQYLSDCLKMSYRNELTTVYPKGSGLQADGYLLFVDSQNTGSCLNPSTNAYANSCQMDPETD
;
A
#
# COMPACT_ATOMS: atom_id res chain seq x y z
N MET A 1 -15.20 -2.68 8.73
CA MET A 1 -15.06 -1.47 9.58
C MET A 1 -13.72 -0.87 9.22
N ILE A 2 -13.70 0.32 8.60
CA ILE A 2 -12.50 0.91 7.99
C ILE A 2 -11.96 1.95 8.97
N ILE A 3 -10.76 1.74 9.49
CA ILE A 3 -10.13 2.58 10.53
C ILE A 3 -8.93 3.30 9.90
N PHE A 4 -8.89 4.63 10.06
CA PHE A 4 -7.95 5.55 9.41
C PHE A 4 -7.05 6.26 10.44
N LYS A 5 -5.72 6.32 10.22
CA LYS A 5 -4.85 7.49 10.48
C LYS A 5 -3.45 7.33 9.86
N GLN A 6 -2.84 8.38 9.28
CA GLN A 6 -1.51 8.30 8.63
C GLN A 6 -0.63 9.52 8.82
N GLN A 7 0.69 9.32 8.83
CA GLN A 7 1.68 10.38 8.75
C GLN A 7 2.16 10.70 7.31
N LYS A 8 2.18 12.01 7.04
CA LYS A 8 3.00 12.78 6.09
C LYS A 8 2.91 12.40 4.59
N MET A 9 1.99 13.09 3.90
CA MET A 9 1.95 13.13 2.44
C MET A 9 3.16 13.89 1.85
N LYS A 10 3.86 13.29 0.89
CA LYS A 10 4.53 14.06 -0.17
C LYS A 10 3.55 14.18 -1.34
N SER A 11 3.34 15.40 -1.81
CA SER A 11 2.67 15.62 -3.08
C SER A 11 3.49 16.48 -4.00
N ASP A 12 3.54 16.04 -5.24
CA ASP A 12 3.65 16.97 -6.35
C ASP A 12 2.30 17.64 -6.61
N TYR A 13 2.37 18.93 -7.00
CA TYR A 13 1.34 19.72 -7.68
C TYR A 13 0.16 20.36 -6.88
N ASN A 14 0.49 21.48 -6.21
CA ASN A 14 -0.18 22.81 -6.20
C ASN A 14 -1.71 23.03 -6.10
N HIS A 15 -2.56 22.04 -5.81
CA HIS A 15 -4.00 22.25 -5.44
C HIS A 15 -4.40 21.66 -4.08
N LYS A 16 -3.40 21.39 -3.22
CA LYS A 16 -3.54 20.35 -2.19
C LYS A 16 -4.01 20.76 -0.80
N THR A 17 -4.22 22.04 -0.50
CA THR A 17 -3.90 22.47 0.87
C THR A 17 -5.06 22.61 1.84
N THR A 18 -6.32 22.72 1.42
CA THR A 18 -7.40 23.01 2.41
C THR A 18 -8.30 21.83 2.72
N ILE A 19 -8.96 21.22 1.73
CA ILE A 19 -9.97 20.16 2.00
C ILE A 19 -9.29 18.87 2.44
N VAL A 20 -8.29 18.39 1.69
CA VAL A 20 -7.55 17.17 2.00
C VAL A 20 -6.86 17.30 3.36
N GLN A 21 -6.18 18.42 3.61
CA GLN A 21 -5.50 18.63 4.89
C GLN A 21 -6.48 18.72 6.07
N ARG A 22 -7.62 19.41 5.91
CA ARG A 22 -8.65 19.45 6.97
C ARG A 22 -9.23 18.08 7.26
N ALA A 23 -9.51 17.29 6.23
CA ALA A 23 -10.01 15.92 6.39
C ALA A 23 -8.98 15.03 7.09
N ILE A 24 -7.70 15.11 6.69
CA ILE A 24 -6.60 14.39 7.36
C ILE A 24 -6.53 14.80 8.83
N ASN A 25 -6.46 16.10 9.12
CA ASN A 25 -6.35 16.61 10.49
C ASN A 25 -7.55 16.17 11.37
N PHE A 26 -8.76 16.15 10.82
CA PHE A 26 -9.95 15.69 11.53
C PHE A 26 -9.78 14.22 11.96
N TRP A 27 -9.45 13.34 11.02
CA TRP A 27 -9.26 11.92 11.31
C TRP A 27 -8.06 11.65 12.21
N GLU A 28 -7.00 12.44 12.06
CA GLU A 28 -5.85 12.36 12.95
C GLU A 28 -6.23 12.66 14.41
N ASN A 29 -7.15 13.60 14.67
CA ASN A 29 -7.57 13.92 16.03
C ASN A 29 -8.65 12.98 16.56
N ALA A 30 -9.49 12.45 15.67
CA ALA A 30 -10.63 11.61 16.05
C ALA A 30 -10.26 10.14 16.31
N LEU A 31 -9.15 9.64 15.74
CA LEU A 31 -8.83 8.22 15.70
C LEU A 31 -7.43 7.91 16.25
N THR A 32 -7.33 6.74 16.89
CA THR A 32 -6.08 6.13 17.36
C THR A 32 -6.05 4.65 16.97
N VAL A 33 -4.89 4.15 16.59
CA VAL A 33 -4.67 2.71 16.34
C VAL A 33 -4.68 1.99 17.68
N LYS A 34 -5.49 0.93 17.80
CA LYS A 34 -5.62 0.17 19.04
C LYS A 34 -4.55 -0.91 19.14
N ASN A 35 -4.32 -1.66 18.06
CA ASN A 35 -3.23 -2.62 17.95
C ASN A 35 -2.25 -2.16 16.86
N THR A 36 -0.98 -1.97 17.23
CA THR A 36 0.08 -1.62 16.28
C THR A 36 0.71 -2.88 15.71
N SER A 37 1.19 -2.83 14.47
CA SER A 37 1.98 -3.92 13.90
C SER A 37 3.26 -4.17 14.72
N SER A 38 3.73 -5.41 14.71
CA SER A 38 5.00 -5.82 15.31
C SER A 38 6.23 -5.11 14.72
N GLY A 39 6.09 -4.51 13.53
CA GLY A 39 7.16 -3.79 12.87
C GLY A 39 6.67 -2.72 11.89
N ARG A 40 7.53 -2.39 10.93
CA ARG A 40 7.17 -1.46 9.86
C ARG A 40 6.23 -2.15 8.88
N ILE A 41 5.17 -1.45 8.50
CA ILE A 41 4.15 -1.96 7.57
C ILE A 41 4.64 -1.77 6.14
N HIS A 42 4.44 -2.81 5.31
CA HIS A 42 4.80 -2.80 3.89
C HIS A 42 3.65 -3.30 3.05
N VAL A 43 3.47 -2.67 1.89
CA VAL A 43 2.55 -3.15 0.86
C VAL A 43 3.15 -4.40 0.21
N GLN A 44 2.37 -5.47 0.12
CA GLN A 44 2.84 -6.73 -0.47
C GLN A 44 3.14 -6.53 -1.96
N ARG A 45 4.36 -6.86 -2.38
CA ARG A 45 4.73 -7.01 -3.79
C ARG A 45 4.35 -8.40 -4.26
N TYR A 46 3.64 -8.50 -5.38
CA TYR A 46 3.17 -9.77 -5.92
C TYR A 46 4.01 -10.22 -7.11
N CYS A 47 3.86 -11.49 -7.45
CA CYS A 47 4.33 -12.03 -8.72
C CYS A 47 3.47 -11.46 -9.86
N GLU A 48 4.01 -11.37 -11.08
CA GLU A 48 3.27 -10.81 -12.23
C GLU A 48 1.93 -11.54 -12.45
N GLY A 49 1.91 -12.87 -12.30
CA GLY A 49 0.70 -13.70 -12.35
C GLY A 49 -0.14 -13.76 -11.07
N GLY A 50 0.19 -13.01 -10.03
CA GLY A 50 -0.52 -12.98 -8.73
C GLY A 50 -0.32 -14.20 -7.84
N MET A 51 -0.05 -15.37 -8.41
CA MET A 51 0.25 -16.60 -7.68
C MET A 51 1.66 -16.56 -7.09
N TYR A 52 1.76 -16.84 -5.79
CA TYR A 52 3.03 -16.97 -5.06
C TYR A 52 3.05 -18.30 -4.30
N ASN A 53 4.25 -18.77 -3.97
CA ASN A 53 4.46 -19.85 -3.01
C ASN A 53 4.89 -19.25 -1.67
N GLN A 54 4.63 -19.96 -0.58
CA GLN A 54 4.95 -19.50 0.76
C GLN A 54 5.68 -20.60 1.53
N PHE A 55 6.77 -20.24 2.20
CA PHE A 55 7.40 -21.11 3.19
C PHE A 55 6.61 -21.12 4.49
N GLU A 56 6.82 -22.11 5.35
CA GLU A 56 6.15 -22.21 6.66
C GLU A 56 6.37 -20.98 7.55
N ASN A 57 7.53 -20.33 7.44
CA ASN A 57 7.83 -19.09 8.16
C ASN A 57 7.12 -17.84 7.59
N GLY A 58 6.22 -18.02 6.63
CA GLY A 58 5.44 -16.95 6.00
C GLY A 58 6.11 -16.26 4.82
N THR A 59 7.38 -16.57 4.50
CA THR A 59 8.12 -15.94 3.40
C THR A 59 7.53 -16.31 2.04
N LYS A 60 7.13 -15.30 1.26
CA LYS A 60 6.50 -15.48 -0.07
C LYS A 60 7.52 -15.32 -1.19
N PHE A 61 7.38 -16.14 -2.24
CA PHE A 61 8.27 -16.10 -3.39
C PHE A 61 7.58 -16.50 -4.70
N CYS A 62 8.12 -16.01 -5.81
CA CYS A 62 7.68 -16.34 -7.16
C CYS A 62 8.50 -17.51 -7.72
N THR A 63 7.83 -18.44 -8.39
CA THR A 63 8.48 -19.59 -9.08
C THR A 63 8.30 -19.51 -10.59
N GLN A 64 7.05 -19.37 -11.03
CA GLN A 64 6.68 -19.41 -12.45
C GLN A 64 6.86 -18.07 -13.17
N THR A 65 6.68 -16.96 -12.45
CA THR A 65 6.72 -15.60 -13.02
C THR A 65 7.75 -14.72 -12.32
N GLN A 66 8.00 -13.52 -12.85
CA GLN A 66 8.85 -12.54 -12.19
C GLN A 66 8.10 -11.82 -11.07
N CYS A 67 8.85 -11.16 -10.21
CA CYS A 67 8.33 -10.17 -9.27
C CYS A 67 7.84 -8.94 -10.04
N ARG A 68 6.67 -8.40 -9.69
CA ARG A 68 6.21 -7.12 -10.23
C ARG A 68 7.19 -6.02 -9.84
N ALA A 69 7.57 -5.17 -10.80
CA ALA A 69 8.45 -4.02 -10.55
C ALA A 69 7.79 -2.89 -9.76
N SER A 70 6.46 -2.82 -9.77
CA SER A 70 5.67 -1.83 -9.03
C SER A 70 4.31 -2.41 -8.66
N GLU A 71 3.73 -1.92 -7.57
CA GLU A 71 2.33 -2.17 -7.22
C GLU A 71 1.49 -0.92 -7.43
N LYS A 72 0.19 -1.12 -7.62
CA LYS A 72 -0.78 -0.03 -7.83
C LYS A 72 -1.89 -0.06 -6.80
N CYS A 73 -2.33 1.13 -6.41
CA CYS A 73 -3.56 1.35 -5.68
C CYS A 73 -4.47 2.22 -6.56
N GLY A 74 -5.50 1.60 -7.15
CA GLY A 74 -6.24 2.22 -8.25
C GLY A 74 -5.29 2.56 -9.41
N ASN A 75 -5.27 3.82 -9.83
CA ASN A 75 -4.41 4.30 -10.92
C ASN A 75 -3.02 4.79 -10.45
N ILE A 76 -2.75 4.79 -9.14
CA ILE A 76 -1.52 5.35 -8.58
C ILE A 76 -0.49 4.24 -8.33
N ASN A 77 0.74 4.45 -8.81
CA ASN A 77 1.88 3.61 -8.48
C ASN A 77 2.34 3.86 -7.04
N ILE A 78 2.46 2.78 -6.28
CA ILE A 78 2.92 2.84 -4.89
C ILE A 78 4.45 3.01 -4.88
N PRO A 79 5.00 4.03 -4.20
CA PRO A 79 6.44 4.22 -4.12
C PRO A 79 7.16 3.00 -3.53
N SER A 80 8.29 2.62 -4.14
CA SER A 80 9.05 1.43 -3.76
C SER A 80 9.48 1.39 -2.29
N GLN A 81 9.67 2.56 -1.68
CA GLN A 81 9.98 2.69 -0.25
C GLN A 81 8.91 2.09 0.67
N TYR A 82 7.67 1.92 0.22
CA TYR A 82 6.59 1.31 1.00
C TYR A 82 6.32 -0.14 0.61
N LEU A 83 6.99 -0.66 -0.41
CA LEU A 83 6.81 -2.02 -0.89
C LEU A 83 7.67 -2.99 -0.09
N SER A 84 7.12 -4.18 0.14
CA SER A 84 7.86 -5.34 0.63
C SER A 84 8.87 -5.83 -0.41
N ASP A 85 9.78 -6.66 0.05
CA ASP A 85 10.65 -7.44 -0.81
C ASP A 85 9.85 -8.39 -1.70
N CYS A 86 10.50 -8.86 -2.76
CA CYS A 86 10.00 -10.00 -3.51
C CYS A 86 11.16 -10.91 -3.88
N LEU A 87 10.96 -12.17 -3.57
CA LEU A 87 11.91 -13.24 -3.77
C LEU A 87 11.48 -14.07 -4.97
N LYS A 88 12.45 -14.56 -5.74
CA LYS A 88 12.20 -15.49 -6.83
C LYS A 88 13.06 -16.74 -6.64
N MET A 89 12.43 -17.90 -6.79
CA MET A 89 13.13 -19.18 -6.84
C MET A 89 13.59 -19.43 -8.28
N SER A 90 14.88 -19.70 -8.46
CA SER A 90 15.42 -20.13 -9.74
C SER A 90 15.11 -21.62 -10.01
N TYR A 91 15.29 -22.06 -11.25
CA TYR A 91 15.19 -23.49 -11.61
C TYR A 91 16.19 -24.38 -10.86
N ARG A 92 17.24 -23.79 -10.27
CA ARG A 92 18.23 -24.50 -9.44
C ARG A 92 17.86 -24.55 -7.96
N ASN A 93 16.62 -24.17 -7.61
CA ASN A 93 16.14 -24.03 -6.24
C ASN A 93 16.95 -23.01 -5.41
N GLU A 94 17.49 -21.99 -6.07
CA GLU A 94 18.15 -20.87 -5.40
C GLU A 94 17.18 -19.70 -5.24
N LEU A 95 17.03 -19.23 -4.01
CA LEU A 95 16.17 -18.09 -3.71
C LEU A 95 16.95 -16.78 -3.84
N THR A 96 16.47 -15.87 -4.67
CA THR A 96 17.10 -14.56 -4.90
C THR A 96 16.12 -13.42 -4.61
N THR A 97 16.59 -12.40 -3.90
CA THR A 97 15.86 -11.13 -3.74
C THR A 97 15.92 -10.34 -5.03
N VAL A 98 14.79 -10.24 -5.74
CA VAL A 98 14.68 -9.47 -6.98
C VAL A 98 14.50 -8.00 -6.67
N TYR A 99 13.65 -7.70 -5.69
CA TYR A 99 13.46 -6.34 -5.18
C TYR A 99 13.64 -6.35 -3.66
N PRO A 100 14.49 -5.47 -3.11
CA PRO A 100 14.67 -5.37 -1.67
C PRO A 100 13.47 -4.70 -1.00
N LYS A 101 13.31 -5.00 0.29
CA LYS A 101 12.30 -4.39 1.15
C LYS A 101 12.58 -2.89 1.31
N GLY A 102 11.54 -2.07 1.12
CA GLY A 102 11.62 -0.63 1.33
C GLY A 102 11.69 -0.23 2.80
N SER A 103 11.76 1.08 3.07
CA SER A 103 11.75 1.61 4.44
C SER A 103 10.45 1.29 5.20
N GLY A 104 9.33 1.12 4.51
CA GLY A 104 8.02 0.85 5.11
C GLY A 104 7.43 2.04 5.88
N LEU A 105 6.15 1.89 6.21
CA LEU A 105 5.40 2.78 7.09
C LEU A 105 5.76 2.50 8.56
N GLN A 106 5.37 3.39 9.46
CA GLN A 106 5.44 3.12 10.90
C GLN A 106 4.41 2.05 11.28
N ALA A 107 4.57 1.44 12.46
CA ALA A 107 3.73 0.35 12.95
C ALA A 107 2.25 0.71 13.15
N ASP A 108 1.96 2.00 13.24
CA ASP A 108 0.64 2.64 13.36
C ASP A 108 0.33 3.54 12.15
N GLY A 109 1.13 3.43 11.10
CA GLY A 109 1.01 4.24 9.89
C GLY A 109 0.06 3.63 8.88
N TYR A 110 -0.50 4.47 8.01
CA TYR A 110 -1.30 4.02 6.86
C TYR A 110 -0.85 4.84 5.63
N LEU A 111 -1.24 4.50 4.38
CA LEU A 111 -0.89 5.26 3.15
C LEU A 111 -2.10 5.64 2.26
N LEU A 112 -2.31 6.95 2.01
CA LEU A 112 -3.53 7.52 1.40
C LEU A 112 -3.12 8.19 0.11
N PHE A 113 -3.58 7.60 -0.98
CA PHE A 113 -3.42 8.15 -2.30
C PHE A 113 -4.67 8.93 -2.65
N VAL A 114 -4.49 10.20 -3.00
CA VAL A 114 -5.56 11.10 -3.40
C VAL A 114 -5.31 11.53 -4.83
N ASP A 115 -6.33 11.35 -5.66
CA ASP A 115 -6.35 11.74 -7.06
C ASP A 115 -7.62 12.55 -7.34
N SER A 116 -7.58 13.41 -8.35
CA SER A 116 -8.72 14.20 -8.84
C SER A 116 -9.10 13.84 -10.28
N GLN A 117 -8.69 12.67 -10.75
CA GLN A 117 -9.04 12.18 -12.08
C GLN A 117 -10.52 11.80 -12.18
N ASN A 118 -11.18 12.26 -13.24
CA ASN A 118 -12.55 11.88 -13.55
C ASN A 118 -12.59 10.48 -14.21
N THR A 119 -12.44 9.45 -13.39
CA THR A 119 -12.41 8.04 -13.84
C THR A 119 -13.21 7.15 -12.90
N GLY A 120 -13.60 5.96 -13.37
CA GLY A 120 -14.31 4.97 -12.55
C GLY A 120 -15.60 5.52 -11.94
N SER A 121 -15.76 5.38 -10.62
CA SER A 121 -16.95 5.87 -9.88
C SER A 121 -17.17 7.38 -10.02
N CYS A 122 -16.13 8.17 -10.27
CA CYS A 122 -16.26 9.63 -10.45
C CYS A 122 -16.92 10.02 -11.77
N LEU A 123 -17.10 9.10 -12.73
CA LEU A 123 -17.83 9.36 -13.98
C LEU A 123 -19.33 9.56 -13.74
N ASN A 124 -19.86 9.12 -12.59
CA ASN A 124 -21.24 9.37 -12.24
C ASN A 124 -21.39 10.84 -11.78
N PRO A 125 -22.28 11.64 -12.42
CA PRO A 125 -22.45 13.07 -12.09
C PRO A 125 -22.82 13.36 -10.63
N SER A 126 -23.39 12.38 -9.92
CA SER A 126 -23.78 12.50 -8.51
C SER A 126 -22.66 12.12 -7.53
N THR A 127 -21.50 11.69 -8.02
CA THR A 127 -20.37 11.26 -7.18
C THR A 127 -19.41 12.40 -6.93
N ASN A 128 -19.45 12.94 -5.71
CA ASN A 128 -18.56 14.03 -5.28
C ASN A 128 -17.15 13.54 -4.92
N ALA A 129 -17.03 12.30 -4.42
CA ALA A 129 -15.78 11.64 -4.09
C ALA A 129 -15.98 10.13 -3.98
N TYR A 130 -14.91 9.35 -4.18
CA TYR A 130 -14.89 7.90 -3.99
C TYR A 130 -13.58 7.48 -3.31
N ALA A 131 -13.64 6.47 -2.46
CA ALA A 131 -12.47 5.89 -1.79
C ALA A 131 -12.65 4.38 -1.63
N ASN A 132 -11.54 3.65 -1.66
CA ASN A 132 -11.51 2.21 -1.39
C ASN A 132 -10.17 1.83 -0.73
N SER A 133 -10.15 0.71 0.00
CA SER A 133 -8.93 0.14 0.57
C SER A 133 -8.23 -0.73 -0.48
N CYS A 134 -6.94 -0.49 -0.73
CA CYS A 134 -6.13 -1.31 -1.64
C CYS A 134 -5.48 -2.50 -0.93
N GLN A 135 -4.96 -2.27 0.28
CA GLN A 135 -4.42 -3.30 1.16
C GLN A 135 -4.70 -2.93 2.61
N MET A 136 -4.76 -3.93 3.47
CA MET A 136 -4.89 -3.80 4.92
C MET A 136 -3.77 -4.61 5.56
N ASP A 137 -3.18 -4.05 6.61
CA ASP A 137 -2.26 -4.80 7.45
C ASP A 137 -3.09 -5.73 8.36
N PRO A 138 -2.72 -7.02 8.49
CA PRO A 138 -3.51 -7.99 9.26
C PRO A 138 -3.31 -7.86 10.77
N GLU A 139 -2.29 -7.14 11.24
CA GLU A 139 -1.97 -6.99 12.66
C GLU A 139 -2.61 -5.73 13.26
N THR A 140 -2.83 -4.69 12.44
CA THR A 140 -3.41 -3.43 12.91
C THR A 140 -4.94 -3.48 13.06
N ASP A 141 -5.47 -2.96 14.19
CA ASP A 141 -6.90 -2.71 14.43
C ASP A 141 -7.19 -1.30 15.01
#